data_AF-A0A2V9XVA6-F1
#
_entry.id   AF-A0A2V9XVA6-F1
#
_cell.length_a   1.000
_cell.length_b   1.000
_cell.length_c   1.000
_cell.angle_alpha   90.00
_cell.angle_beta   90.00
_cell.angle_gamma   90.00
#
_symmetry.space_group_name_H-M   'P 1'
#
loop_
_entity.id
_entity.type
_entity.pdbx_description
1 polymer ?
#
loop_
_entity_poly.entity_id
_entity_poly.type
_entity_poly.pdbx_seq_one_letter_code
_entity_poly.pdbx_strand_id
1 'polypeptide(L)'
;MEFDLTGCWPSRCHAPFATRPDSILMDIRLKGKKDGIDAASEIQQQVDISIVYLTAYSDRRTVERVKRTYHDGFILKPFHRHDLQSTIDIAMQRHAIRRKEKQKS
;
A
#
# COMPACT_ATOMS: atom_id res chain seq x y z
N MET A 1 -8.10 -17.51 -10.11
CA MET A 1 -8.89 -16.38 -9.56
C MET A 1 -8.28 -15.11 -10.12
N GLU A 2 -8.85 -14.63 -11.21
CA GLU A 2 -8.53 -13.33 -11.82
C GLU A 2 -9.13 -12.23 -10.94
N PHE A 3 -8.27 -11.39 -10.37
CA PHE A 3 -8.71 -10.12 -9.79
C PHE A 3 -8.82 -9.12 -10.94
N ASP A 4 -9.95 -9.15 -11.64
CA ASP A 4 -10.34 -8.05 -12.52
C ASP A 4 -10.80 -6.89 -11.62
N LEU A 5 -9.98 -5.84 -11.54
CA LEU A 5 -10.27 -4.62 -10.78
C LEU A 5 -11.30 -3.71 -11.48
N THR A 6 -12.12 -4.27 -12.39
CA THR A 6 -13.01 -3.46 -13.25
C THR A 6 -14.51 -3.84 -13.26
N GLY A 7 -15.04 -4.75 -12.44
CA GLY A 7 -16.47 -5.10 -12.61
C GLY A 7 -17.24 -5.77 -11.47
N CYS A 8 -18.10 -4.97 -10.82
CA CYS A 8 -19.43 -5.28 -10.26
C CYS A 8 -19.70 -6.63 -9.55
N TRP A 9 -19.94 -6.59 -8.23
CA TRP A 9 -20.54 -7.68 -7.44
C TRP A 9 -22.09 -7.62 -7.49
N PRO A 10 -22.80 -8.77 -7.54
CA PRO A 10 -24.21 -8.80 -7.85
C PRO A 10 -25.06 -8.32 -6.67
N SER A 11 -26.02 -7.47 -6.99
CA SER A 11 -27.15 -7.06 -6.15
C SER A 11 -26.81 -6.07 -5.03
N ARG A 12 -26.67 -4.80 -5.45
CA ARG A 12 -26.87 -3.58 -4.64
C ARG A 12 -25.65 -3.10 -3.82
N CYS A 13 -24.72 -2.43 -4.49
CA CYS A 13 -23.80 -1.48 -3.87
C CYS A 13 -23.65 -0.24 -4.77
N HIS A 14 -24.02 0.94 -4.28
CA HIS A 14 -23.55 2.20 -4.85
C HIS A 14 -22.01 2.19 -4.75
N ALA A 15 -21.30 2.24 -5.87
CA ALA A 15 -19.85 2.12 -5.91
C ALA A 15 -19.17 3.27 -5.13
N PRO A 16 -18.32 3.00 -4.12
CA PRO A 16 -17.53 4.05 -3.48
C PRO A 16 -16.19 4.32 -4.19
N PHE A 17 -15.92 3.72 -5.35
CA PHE A 17 -14.66 3.90 -6.08
C PHE A 17 -14.81 4.72 -7.36
N ALA A 18 -15.50 5.87 -7.27
CA ALA A 18 -15.37 6.92 -8.27
C ALA A 18 -13.97 7.59 -8.23
N THR A 19 -13.16 7.28 -7.22
CA THR A 19 -11.83 7.86 -7.01
C THR A 19 -10.76 6.79 -7.08
N ARG A 20 -9.76 7.00 -7.95
CA ARG A 20 -8.51 6.24 -7.89
C ARG A 20 -7.73 6.74 -6.67
N PRO A 21 -7.39 5.89 -5.69
CA PRO A 21 -6.67 6.33 -4.51
C PRO A 21 -5.25 6.80 -4.89
N ASP A 22 -4.74 7.83 -4.21
CA ASP A 22 -3.37 8.32 -4.40
C ASP A 22 -2.33 7.50 -3.60
N SER A 23 -2.78 6.82 -2.54
CA SER A 23 -1.96 5.95 -1.71
C SER A 23 -2.77 4.78 -1.15
N ILE A 24 -2.06 3.70 -0.80
CA ILE A 24 -2.59 2.52 -0.15
C ILE A 24 -1.94 2.41 1.23
N LEU A 25 -2.79 2.29 2.24
CA LEU A 25 -2.38 1.91 3.59
C LEU A 25 -2.56 0.40 3.75
N MET A 26 -1.45 -0.35 3.80
CA MET A 26 -1.45 -1.82 3.77
C MET A 26 -1.06 -2.41 5.11
N ASP A 27 -1.96 -3.12 5.77
CA ASP A 27 -1.62 -3.93 6.95
C ASP A 27 -0.77 -5.13 6.55
N ILE A 28 0.42 -5.27 7.12
CA ILE A 28 1.27 -6.44 6.88
C ILE A 28 0.58 -7.71 7.37
N ARG A 29 -0.13 -7.67 8.50
CA ARG A 29 -0.75 -8.87 9.09
C ARG A 29 -2.17 -9.02 8.52
N LEU A 30 -2.27 -9.64 7.35
CA LEU A 30 -3.54 -10.08 6.78
C LEU A 30 -3.93 -11.47 7.29
N LYS A 31 -5.24 -11.73 7.43
CA LYS A 31 -5.75 -13.08 7.69
C LYS A 31 -5.74 -13.86 6.37
N GLY A 32 -5.04 -14.99 6.32
CA GLY A 32 -5.04 -15.86 5.14
C GLY A 32 -3.66 -16.46 4.83
N LYS A 33 -3.49 -16.93 3.59
CA LYS A 33 -2.24 -17.55 3.11
C LYS A 33 -1.17 -16.53 2.68
N LYS A 34 -1.60 -15.34 2.25
CA LYS A 34 -0.75 -14.23 1.84
C LYS A 34 -0.80 -13.14 2.89
N ASP A 35 0.31 -12.44 3.08
CA ASP A 35 0.38 -11.28 3.95
C ASP A 35 0.28 -9.96 3.17
N GLY A 36 0.29 -8.84 3.87
CA GLY A 36 0.17 -7.52 3.22
C GLY A 36 1.34 -7.16 2.32
N ILE A 37 2.52 -7.75 2.55
CA ILE A 37 3.70 -7.53 1.71
C ILE A 37 3.48 -8.21 0.35
N ASP A 38 2.97 -9.46 0.38
CA ASP A 38 2.65 -10.20 -0.83
C ASP A 38 1.54 -9.49 -1.63
N ALA A 39 0.49 -9.04 -0.94
CA ALA A 39 -0.61 -8.30 -1.56
C ALA A 39 -0.15 -6.96 -2.17
N ALA A 40 0.68 -6.19 -1.46
CA ALA A 40 1.23 -4.95 -1.97
C ALA A 40 2.11 -5.16 -3.20
N SER A 41 2.93 -6.21 -3.20
CA SER A 41 3.77 -6.57 -4.36
C SER A 41 2.93 -6.86 -5.60
N GLU A 42 1.84 -7.61 -5.46
CA GLU A 42 0.90 -7.90 -6.56
C GLU A 42 0.24 -6.63 -7.10
N ILE A 43 -0.17 -5.71 -6.21
CA ILE A 43 -0.76 -4.43 -6.63
C ILE A 43 0.27 -3.57 -7.39
N GLN A 44 1.52 -3.52 -6.92
CA GLN A 44 2.58 -2.72 -7.55
C GLN A 44 2.98 -3.21 -8.95
N GLN A 45 2.74 -4.48 -9.27
CA GLN A 45 2.95 -5.00 -10.61
C GLN A 45 1.92 -4.46 -11.62
N GLN A 46 0.76 -4.03 -11.14
CA GLN A 46 -0.36 -3.57 -11.97
C GLN A 46 -0.51 -2.05 -11.95
N VAL A 47 -0.19 -1.41 -10.82
CA VAL A 47 -0.43 0.03 -10.60
C VAL A 47 0.76 0.66 -9.89
N ASP A 48 1.31 1.73 -10.46
CA ASP A 48 2.36 2.55 -9.82
C ASP A 48 1.75 3.47 -8.76
N ILE A 49 1.35 2.93 -7.61
CA ILE A 49 0.71 3.66 -6.50
C ILE A 49 1.62 3.76 -5.28
N SER A 50 1.43 4.78 -4.45
CA SER A 50 2.17 4.91 -3.20
C SER A 50 1.70 3.88 -2.17
N ILE A 51 2.61 3.17 -1.50
CA ILE A 51 2.27 2.18 -0.47
C ILE A 51 2.93 2.55 0.86
N VAL A 52 2.09 2.61 1.90
CA VAL A 52 2.49 2.77 3.30
C VAL A 52 2.09 1.53 4.08
N TYR A 53 3.05 0.85 4.70
CA TYR A 53 2.76 -0.35 5.49
C TYR A 53 2.36 -0.03 6.92
N LEU A 54 1.35 -0.72 7.45
CA LEU A 54 1.03 -0.77 8.87
C LEU A 54 1.57 -2.08 9.46
N THR A 55 2.29 -2.00 10.57
CA THR A 55 2.92 -3.19 11.18
C THR A 55 2.96 -3.08 12.69
N ALA A 56 2.82 -4.22 13.38
CA ALA A 56 3.04 -4.32 14.82
C ALA A 56 4.44 -4.87 15.17
N TYR A 57 5.40 -4.85 14.22
CA TYR A 57 6.75 -5.45 14.27
C TYR A 57 7.00 -6.44 15.42
N SER A 58 6.94 -7.73 15.11
CA SER A 58 7.31 -8.77 16.07
C SER A 58 8.54 -9.59 15.64
N ASP A 59 8.94 -9.54 14.36
CA ASP A 59 10.01 -10.40 13.85
C ASP A 59 10.86 -9.77 12.74
N ARG A 60 12.15 -10.14 12.74
CA ARG A 60 13.17 -9.65 11.80
C ARG A 60 12.92 -10.05 10.35
N ARG A 61 12.27 -11.21 10.12
CA ARG A 61 11.94 -11.69 8.76
C ARG A 61 10.98 -10.74 8.06
N THR A 62 9.98 -10.22 8.78
CA THR A 62 9.04 -9.22 8.27
C THR A 62 9.74 -7.94 7.83
N VAL A 63 10.66 -7.42 8.66
CA VAL A 63 11.47 -6.22 8.33
C VAL A 63 12.27 -6.43 7.05
N GLU A 64 12.94 -7.58 6.92
CA GLU A 64 13.76 -7.89 5.75
C GLU A 64 12.94 -8.03 4.47
N ARG A 65 11.71 -8.55 4.56
CA ARG A 65 10.78 -8.64 3.41
C ARG A 65 10.27 -7.26 2.99
N VAL A 66 9.86 -6.41 3.93
CA VAL A 66 9.43 -5.03 3.63
C VAL A 66 10.55 -4.25 2.93
N LYS A 67 11.79 -4.37 3.42
CA LYS A 67 12.96 -3.72 2.81
C LYS A 67 13.22 -4.13 1.36
N ARG A 68 12.79 -5.32 0.95
CA ARG A 68 12.91 -5.82 -0.42
C ARG A 68 11.76 -5.34 -1.32
N THR A 69 10.67 -4.87 -0.73
CA THR A 69 9.57 -4.27 -1.50
C THR A 69 9.80 -2.79 -1.72
N TYR A 70 9.34 -2.30 -2.87
CA TYR A 70 9.25 -0.87 -3.09
C TYR A 70 8.14 -0.31 -2.19
N HIS A 71 8.43 0.67 -1.33
CA HIS A 71 7.42 1.29 -0.47
C HIS A 71 7.82 2.72 -0.14
N ASP A 72 6.84 3.58 0.15
CA ASP A 72 7.06 5.00 0.37
C ASP A 72 7.02 5.37 1.87
N GLY A 73 6.49 4.49 2.72
CA GLY A 73 6.48 4.64 4.17
C GLY A 73 6.11 3.38 4.94
N PHE A 74 6.30 3.43 6.26
CA PHE A 74 5.83 2.42 7.21
C PHE A 74 5.40 3.08 8.52
N ILE A 75 4.41 2.49 9.18
CA ILE A 75 3.81 2.98 10.43
C ILE A 75 3.72 1.81 11.40
N LEU A 76 4.21 2.05 12.62
CA LEU A 76 4.20 1.10 13.72
C LEU A 76 2.90 1.18 14.52
N LYS A 77 2.34 0.03 14.89
CA LYS A 77 1.19 -0.06 15.81
C LYS A 77 1.69 -0.15 17.27
N PRO A 78 1.02 0.51 18.23
CA PRO A 78 0.00 1.54 18.04
C PRO A 78 0.60 2.85 17.50
N PHE A 79 -0.18 3.60 16.72
CA PHE A 79 0.21 4.91 16.16
C PHE A 79 -0.79 6.00 16.57
N HIS A 80 -0.33 7.25 16.61
CA HIS A 80 -1.22 8.39 16.75
C HIS A 80 -1.69 8.90 15.40
N ARG A 81 -2.79 9.65 15.39
CA ARG A 81 -3.33 10.27 14.17
C ARG A 81 -2.30 11.16 13.46
N HIS A 82 -1.48 11.89 14.23
CA HIS A 82 -0.45 12.76 13.68
C HIS A 82 0.66 11.98 12.95
N ASP A 83 1.07 10.84 13.50
CA ASP A 83 2.09 9.96 12.90
C ASP A 83 1.58 9.37 11.58
N LEU A 84 0.32 8.97 11.56
CA LEU A 84 -0.35 8.47 10.35
C LEU A 84 -0.39 9.54 9.26
N GLN A 85 -0.88 10.75 9.59
CA GLN A 85 -0.98 11.84 8.63
C GLN A 85 0.39 12.23 8.06
N SER A 86 1.36 12.48 8.93
CA SER A 86 2.71 12.89 8.53
C SER A 86 3.37 11.84 7.63
N THR A 87 3.18 10.55 7.94
CA THR A 87 3.77 9.47 7.14
C THR A 87 3.13 9.37 5.76
N ILE A 88 1.80 9.54 5.66
CA ILE A 88 1.10 9.56 4.37
C ILE A 88 1.57 10.74 3.52
N ASP A 89 1.66 11.94 4.11
CA ASP A 89 2.10 13.14 3.39
C ASP A 89 3.52 12.96 2.81
N ILE A 90 4.45 12.44 3.62
CA ILE A 90 5.82 12.13 3.19
C ILE A 90 5.82 11.05 2.10
N ALA A 91 5.01 10.00 2.24
CA ALA A 91 4.92 8.92 1.27
C ALA A 91 4.44 9.42 -0.11
N MET A 92 3.41 10.28 -0.12
CA MET A 92 2.91 10.91 -1.34
C MET A 92 3.97 11.80 -2.02
N GLN A 93 4.72 12.58 -1.23
CA GLN A 93 5.82 13.40 -1.77
C GLN A 93 6.93 12.54 -2.40
N ARG A 94 7.35 11.47 -1.71
CA ARG A 94 8.36 10.53 -2.22
C ARG A 94 7.92 9.86 -3.52
N HIS A 95 6.67 9.42 -3.57
CA HIS A 95 6.08 8.84 -4.79
C HIS A 95 6.11 9.82 -5.96
N ALA A 96 5.74 11.09 -5.71
CA ALA A 96 5.75 12.13 -6.74
C ALA A 96 7.17 12.42 -7.27
N ILE A 97 8.17 12.48 -6.39
CA ILE A 97 9.59 12.65 -6.78
C ILE A 97 10.06 11.47 -7.63
N ARG A 98 9.82 10.24 -7.16
CA ARG A 98 10.15 9.00 -7.88
C ARG A 98 9.56 8.96 -9.28
N ARG A 99 8.28 9.31 -9.43
CA ARG A 99 7.61 9.34 -10.73
C ARG A 99 8.28 10.33 -11.69
N LYS A 100 8.74 11.48 -11.18
CA LYS A 100 9.51 12.46 -11.98
C LYS A 100 10.88 11.94 -12.38
N GLU A 101 11.54 11.14 -11.53
CA GLU A 101 12.83 10.52 -11.85
C GLU A 101 12.70 9.46 -12.94
N LYS A 102 11.69 8.58 -12.86
CA LYS A 102 11.41 7.57 -13.89
C LYS A 102 11.14 8.18 -15.28
N GLN A 103 10.60 9.39 -15.33
CA GLN A 103 10.27 10.08 -16.59
C GLN A 103 11.48 10.72 -17.28
N LYS A 104 12.62 10.84 -16.59
CA LYS A 104 13.85 11.49 -17.08
C LYS A 104 14.88 10.50 -17.64
N SER A 105 14.64 9.19 -17.52
CA SER A 105 15.47 8.11 -18.06
C SER A 105 14.78 7.47 -19.25
#